data_AF-A0A836VB05-F1
#
_entry.id   AF-A0A836VB05-F1
#
_cell.length_a   1.000
_cell.length_b   1.000
_cell.length_c   1.000
_cell.angle_alpha   90.00
_cell.angle_beta   90.00
_cell.angle_gamma   90.00
#
_symmetry.space_group_name_H-M   'P 1'
#
loop_
_entity.id
_entity.type
_entity.pdbx_description
1 polymer ?
#
loop_
_entity_poly.entity_id
_entity_poly.type
_entity_poly.pdbx_seq_one_letter_code
_entity_poly.pdbx_strand_id
1 'polypeptide(L)'
;MCNSFRAPLPQEDEEFLQMFEQCSLSGKCWTHVAHVRMAWLQMQRSASYDEALDRIRKGIMAFNASVQSVGYHETITVAFARLIFHRRETQPAECWQEFLELHEDLISKETPILHVYYSPELLATPEARAFFVEPDRKPLPEVMVGVGEL
;
A
#
# COMPACT_ATOMS: atom_id res chain seq x y z
N MET A 1 15.77 27.28 6.59
CA MET A 1 14.48 26.60 6.90
C MET A 1 13.87 26.18 5.58
N CYS A 2 14.01 24.91 5.19
CA CYS A 2 13.50 24.42 3.91
C CYS A 2 12.02 24.03 4.09
N ASN A 3 11.11 24.98 3.91
CA ASN A 3 9.68 24.67 3.77
C ASN A 3 9.46 24.05 2.39
N SER A 4 9.68 22.73 2.31
CA SER A 4 9.24 21.94 1.16
C SER A 4 7.72 21.85 1.21
N PHE A 5 7.02 22.82 0.62
CA PHE A 5 5.60 22.67 0.31
C PHE A 5 5.47 21.43 -0.59
N ARG A 6 5.00 20.33 0.00
CA ARG A 6 4.54 19.17 -0.74
C ARG A 6 3.31 19.63 -1.53
N ALA A 7 3.29 19.37 -2.83
CA ALA A 7 2.06 19.57 -3.59
C ALA A 7 0.98 18.66 -2.98
N PRO A 8 -0.26 19.16 -2.80
CA PRO A 8 -1.34 18.34 -2.29
C PRO A 8 -1.63 17.20 -3.26
N LEU A 9 -2.03 16.05 -2.72
CA LEU A 9 -2.58 14.97 -3.55
C LEU A 9 -3.91 15.45 -4.17
N PRO A 10 -4.27 15.00 -5.39
CA PRO A 10 -5.61 15.19 -5.91
C PRO A 10 -6.66 14.74 -4.89
N GLN A 11 -7.74 15.49 -4.72
CA GLN A 11 -8.75 15.16 -3.72
C GLN A 11 -9.60 13.97 -4.18
N GLU A 12 -9.91 13.90 -5.47
CA GLU A 12 -10.71 12.84 -6.05
C GLU A 12 -9.90 11.55 -6.22
N ASP A 13 -10.49 10.43 -5.81
CA ASP A 13 -9.87 9.11 -5.82
C ASP A 13 -9.49 8.64 -7.24
N GLU A 14 -10.40 8.83 -8.19
CA GLU A 14 -10.18 8.44 -9.58
C GLU A 14 -9.10 9.30 -10.26
N GLU A 15 -9.08 10.61 -10.00
CA GLU A 15 -8.05 11.51 -10.52
C GLU A 15 -6.67 11.14 -9.97
N PHE A 16 -6.57 10.91 -8.65
CA PHE A 16 -5.34 10.48 -8.03
C PHE A 16 -4.81 9.18 -8.64
N LEU A 17 -5.68 8.16 -8.78
CA LEU A 17 -5.25 6.87 -9.31
C LEU A 17 -4.84 6.98 -10.78
N GLN A 18 -5.60 7.71 -11.60
CA GLN A 18 -5.28 7.94 -13.00
C GLN A 18 -3.91 8.62 -13.15
N MET A 19 -3.63 9.66 -12.36
CA MET A 19 -2.33 10.35 -12.39
C MET A 19 -1.17 9.43 -11.96
N PHE A 20 -1.40 8.55 -10.99
CA PHE A 20 -0.42 7.54 -10.60
C PHE A 20 -0.14 6.55 -11.73
N GLU A 21 -1.19 5.96 -12.32
CA GLU A 21 -1.08 4.97 -13.40
C GLU A 21 -0.42 5.55 -14.66
N GLN A 22 -0.64 6.84 -14.93
CA GLN A 22 0.00 7.57 -16.03
C GLN A 22 1.40 8.10 -15.69
N CYS A 23 1.90 7.87 -14.48
CA CYS A 23 3.18 8.42 -14.00
C CYS A 23 3.26 9.96 -14.11
N SER A 24 2.12 10.66 -14.01
CA SER A 24 2.02 12.12 -14.10
C SER A 24 1.94 12.80 -12.74
N LEU A 25 1.78 12.04 -11.66
CA LEU A 25 1.90 12.54 -10.29
C LEU A 25 3.35 12.98 -10.00
N SER A 26 3.52 14.09 -9.29
CA SER A 26 4.86 14.51 -8.84
C SER A 26 5.45 13.49 -7.86
N GLY A 27 6.74 13.18 -8.00
CA GLY A 27 7.45 12.34 -7.02
C GLY A 27 7.40 12.89 -5.59
N LYS A 28 7.20 14.21 -5.39
CA LYS A 28 6.98 14.82 -4.06
C LYS A 28 5.67 14.39 -3.40
N CYS A 29 4.69 13.97 -4.19
CA CYS A 29 3.40 13.47 -3.72
C CYS A 29 3.45 11.97 -3.41
N TRP A 30 4.50 11.25 -3.82
CA TRP A 30 4.69 9.81 -3.62
C TRP A 30 5.09 9.45 -2.19
N THR A 31 4.26 9.88 -1.25
CA THR A 31 4.40 9.68 0.19
C THR A 31 3.83 8.33 0.63
N HIS A 32 4.08 7.93 1.89
CA HIS A 32 3.49 6.72 2.46
C HIS A 32 1.95 6.70 2.37
N VAL A 33 1.30 7.84 2.65
CA VAL A 33 -0.16 7.99 2.51
C VAL A 33 -0.61 7.71 1.08
N ALA A 34 0.14 8.18 0.08
CA ALA A 34 -0.17 7.93 -1.33
C ALA A 34 -0.04 6.43 -1.69
N HIS A 35 0.93 5.71 -1.11
CA HIS A 35 1.06 4.27 -1.33
C HIS A 35 -0.14 3.51 -0.76
N VAL A 36 -0.56 3.84 0.48
CA VAL A 36 -1.72 3.20 1.12
C VAL A 36 -3.00 3.51 0.37
N ARG A 37 -3.22 4.78 -0.04
CA ARG A 37 -4.37 5.18 -0.87
C ARG A 37 -4.41 4.44 -2.20
N MET A 38 -3.28 4.39 -2.91
CA MET A 38 -3.17 3.68 -4.19
C MET A 38 -3.51 2.19 -4.02
N ALA A 39 -2.97 1.55 -2.98
CA ALA A 39 -3.26 0.14 -2.71
C ALA A 39 -4.76 -0.08 -2.39
N TRP A 40 -5.38 0.79 -1.58
CA TRP A 40 -6.81 0.71 -1.29
C TRP A 40 -7.68 0.85 -2.55
N LEU A 41 -7.34 1.79 -3.45
CA LEU A 41 -8.06 2.00 -4.71
C LEU A 41 -7.86 0.83 -5.69
N GLN A 42 -6.65 0.28 -5.79
CA GLN A 42 -6.42 -0.92 -6.60
C GLN A 42 -7.22 -2.12 -6.09
N MET A 43 -7.40 -2.26 -4.77
CA MET A 43 -8.29 -3.28 -4.19
C MET A 43 -9.76 -3.06 -4.56
N GLN A 44 -10.21 -1.80 -4.63
CA GLN A 44 -11.59 -1.48 -5.04
C GLN A 44 -11.85 -1.75 -6.53
N ARG A 45 -10.84 -1.60 -7.39
CA ARG A 45 -10.98 -1.76 -8.85
C ARG A 45 -10.68 -3.17 -9.37
N SER A 46 -10.27 -4.09 -8.51
CA SER A 46 -9.86 -5.44 -8.90
C SER A 46 -10.90 -6.46 -8.50
N ALA A 47 -11.03 -7.54 -9.27
CA ALA A 47 -11.97 -8.62 -8.97
C ALA A 47 -11.46 -9.58 -7.90
N SER A 48 -10.14 -9.59 -7.63
CA SER A 48 -9.51 -10.43 -6.62
C SER A 48 -8.32 -9.75 -5.96
N TYR A 49 -7.91 -10.28 -4.81
CA TYR A 49 -6.69 -9.87 -4.12
C TYR A 49 -5.44 -10.02 -4.98
N ASP A 50 -5.31 -11.15 -5.71
CA ASP A 50 -4.13 -11.42 -6.54
C ASP A 50 -4.03 -10.43 -7.70
N GLU A 51 -5.16 -10.08 -8.32
CA GLU A 51 -5.19 -9.04 -9.36
C GLU A 51 -4.79 -7.68 -8.78
N ALA A 52 -5.37 -7.30 -7.64
CA ALA A 52 -5.03 -6.03 -6.98
C ALA A 52 -3.54 -5.96 -6.62
N LEU A 53 -3.00 -7.04 -6.07
CA LEU A 53 -1.60 -7.11 -5.69
C LEU A 53 -0.69 -7.00 -6.91
N ASP A 54 -0.99 -7.68 -8.00
CA ASP A 54 -0.23 -7.55 -9.26
C ASP A 54 -0.22 -6.10 -9.79
N ARG A 55 -1.38 -5.43 -9.77
CA ARG A 55 -1.51 -4.01 -10.15
C ARG A 55 -0.69 -3.10 -9.23
N ILE A 56 -0.74 -3.32 -7.92
CA ILE A 56 0.05 -2.58 -6.92
C ILE A 56 1.55 -2.73 -7.19
N ARG A 57 2.04 -3.96 -7.35
CA ARG A 57 3.47 -4.23 -7.61
C ARG A 57 3.94 -3.51 -8.87
N LYS A 58 3.23 -3.72 -9.98
CA LYS A 58 3.55 -3.12 -11.29
C LYS A 58 3.50 -1.60 -11.24
N GLY A 59 2.47 -1.03 -10.63
CA GLY A 59 2.30 0.41 -10.48
C GLY A 59 3.45 1.04 -9.69
N ILE A 60 3.80 0.49 -8.51
CA ILE A 60 4.89 1.02 -7.69
C ILE A 60 6.22 0.97 -8.47
N MET A 61 6.52 -0.14 -9.14
CA MET A 61 7.74 -0.29 -9.92
C MET A 61 7.81 0.70 -11.09
N ALA A 62 6.73 0.83 -11.86
CA ALA A 62 6.65 1.76 -12.99
C ALA A 62 6.78 3.22 -12.53
N PHE A 63 6.06 3.59 -11.46
CA PHE A 63 6.12 4.95 -10.92
C PHE A 63 7.50 5.27 -10.33
N ASN A 64 8.11 4.34 -9.58
CA ASN A 64 9.46 4.53 -9.06
C ASN A 64 10.48 4.76 -10.19
N ALA A 65 10.36 4.03 -11.31
CA ALA A 65 11.21 4.24 -12.47
C ALA A 65 11.03 5.63 -13.11
N SER A 66 9.79 6.13 -13.19
CA SER A 66 9.51 7.44 -13.80
C SER A 66 10.05 8.63 -12.99
N VAL A 67 10.08 8.50 -11.66
CA VAL A 67 10.58 9.56 -10.75
C VAL A 67 12.02 9.30 -10.25
N GLN A 68 12.71 8.30 -10.81
CA GLN A 68 14.08 7.89 -10.43
C GLN A 68 14.21 7.58 -8.93
N SER A 69 13.16 7.01 -8.32
CA SER A 69 13.14 6.57 -6.93
C SER A 69 13.62 5.11 -6.83
N VAL A 70 14.56 4.86 -5.93
CA VAL A 70 15.12 3.52 -5.67
C VAL A 70 14.47 2.89 -4.44
N GLY A 71 13.20 2.48 -4.55
CA GLY A 71 12.34 2.31 -3.36
C GLY A 71 11.49 1.05 -3.23
N TYR A 72 11.62 0.03 -4.07
CA TYR A 72 10.73 -1.16 -3.95
C TYR A 72 11.13 -2.10 -2.81
N HIS A 73 10.14 -2.59 -2.06
CA HIS A 73 10.33 -3.56 -0.99
C HIS A 73 9.16 -4.55 -0.95
N GLU A 74 9.40 -5.76 -1.45
CA GLU A 74 8.37 -6.78 -1.67
C GLU A 74 7.60 -7.10 -0.39
N THR A 75 8.29 -7.40 0.71
CA THR A 75 7.61 -7.77 1.96
C THR A 75 6.71 -6.67 2.50
N ILE A 76 7.16 -5.42 2.48
CA ILE A 76 6.36 -4.27 2.95
C ILE A 76 5.13 -4.10 2.04
N THR A 77 5.30 -4.16 0.72
CA THR A 77 4.20 -4.03 -0.24
C THR A 77 3.12 -5.09 -0.02
N VAL A 78 3.52 -6.36 0.10
CA VAL A 78 2.57 -7.47 0.32
C VAL A 78 1.93 -7.39 1.71
N ALA A 79 2.68 -7.05 2.75
CA ALA A 79 2.14 -6.94 4.10
C ALA A 79 1.07 -5.84 4.20
N PHE A 80 1.32 -4.67 3.62
CA PHE A 80 0.30 -3.61 3.54
C PHE A 80 -0.89 -4.03 2.68
N ALA A 81 -0.68 -4.72 1.55
CA ALA A 81 -1.77 -5.21 0.72
C ALA A 81 -2.70 -6.16 1.50
N ARG A 82 -2.14 -7.12 2.26
CA ARG A 82 -2.92 -8.03 3.13
C ARG A 82 -3.71 -7.27 4.19
N LEU A 83 -3.07 -6.31 4.88
CA LEU A 83 -3.72 -5.50 5.91
C LEU A 83 -4.87 -4.66 5.36
N ILE A 84 -4.65 -4.00 4.21
CA ILE A 84 -5.66 -3.16 3.56
C ILE A 84 -6.83 -4.02 3.08
N PHE A 85 -6.55 -5.15 2.42
CA PHE A 85 -7.59 -6.07 1.96
C PHE A 85 -8.47 -6.54 3.13
N HIS A 86 -7.86 -7.06 4.20
CA HIS A 86 -8.59 -7.53 5.38
C HIS A 86 -9.45 -6.43 6.02
N ARG A 87 -8.95 -5.20 6.11
CA ARG A 87 -9.71 -4.07 6.66
C ARG A 87 -10.90 -3.69 5.80
N ARG A 88 -10.75 -3.68 4.48
CA ARG A 88 -11.87 -3.43 3.56
C ARG A 88 -12.98 -4.47 3.71
N GLU A 89 -12.63 -5.74 3.93
CA GLU A 89 -13.61 -6.81 4.10
C GLU A 89 -14.31 -6.77 5.46
N THR A 90 -13.60 -6.39 6.52
CA THR A 90 -14.13 -6.42 7.90
C THR A 90 -14.79 -5.10 8.32
N GLN A 91 -14.36 -3.98 7.76
CA GLN A 91 -14.83 -2.63 8.05
C GLN A 91 -14.88 -1.83 6.74
N PRO A 92 -15.91 -2.05 5.90
CA PRO A 92 -16.03 -1.37 4.63
C PRO A 92 -16.21 0.14 4.83
N ALA A 93 -15.63 0.91 3.93
CA ALA A 93 -15.73 2.36 3.85
C ALA A 93 -16.09 2.75 2.41
N GLU A 94 -16.89 3.80 2.24
CA GLU A 94 -17.38 4.25 0.93
C GLU A 94 -16.32 5.04 0.16
N CYS A 95 -15.43 5.73 0.86
CA CYS A 95 -14.38 6.56 0.28
C CYS A 95 -13.05 6.45 1.04
N TRP A 96 -11.98 6.96 0.42
CA TRP A 96 -10.64 6.94 1.03
C TRP A 96 -10.59 7.67 2.38
N GLN A 97 -11.30 8.80 2.53
CA GLN A 97 -11.29 9.60 3.75
C GLN A 97 -11.85 8.81 4.94
N GLU A 98 -13.00 8.16 4.76
CA GLU A 98 -13.62 7.33 5.79
C GLU A 98 -12.71 6.13 6.14
N PHE A 99 -12.14 5.47 5.13
CA PHE A 99 -11.18 4.38 5.38
C PHE A 99 -9.99 4.84 6.21
N LEU A 100 -9.47 6.04 5.92
CA LEU A 100 -8.32 6.59 6.64
C LEU A 100 -8.64 6.93 8.09
N GLU A 101 -9.83 7.48 8.36
CA GLU A 101 -10.30 7.79 9.72
C GLU A 101 -10.43 6.53 10.59
N LEU A 102 -10.88 5.42 10.00
CA LEU A 102 -10.98 4.13 10.69
C LEU A 102 -9.63 3.45 10.92
N HIS A 103 -8.60 3.80 10.13
CA HIS A 103 -7.37 3.02 9.98
C HIS A 103 -6.10 3.89 9.94
N GLU A 104 -6.04 4.93 10.76
CA GLU A 104 -4.93 5.88 10.83
C GLU A 104 -3.55 5.23 11.11
N ASP A 105 -3.55 4.08 11.79
CA ASP A 105 -2.35 3.32 12.10
C ASP A 105 -1.64 2.78 10.84
N LEU A 106 -2.35 2.62 9.71
CA LEU A 106 -1.73 2.28 8.43
C LEU A 106 -0.77 3.36 7.92
N ILE A 107 -0.99 4.63 8.29
CA ILE A 107 -0.17 5.76 7.84
C ILE A 107 0.69 6.38 8.94
N SER A 108 0.53 5.94 10.18
CA SER A 108 1.28 6.45 11.34
C SER A 108 2.78 6.21 11.17
N LYS A 109 3.56 7.26 11.38
CA LYS A 109 5.04 7.20 11.42
C LYS A 109 5.58 6.91 12.82
N GLU A 110 4.81 7.26 13.85
CA GLU A 110 5.20 7.12 15.25
C GLU A 110 5.07 5.67 15.69
N THR A 111 4.08 4.98 15.17
CA THR A 111 3.77 3.58 15.47
C THR A 111 3.64 2.78 14.17
N PRO A 112 4.75 2.40 13.51
CA PRO A 112 4.69 1.65 12.27
C PRO A 112 4.00 0.30 12.50
N ILE A 113 2.79 0.15 11.94
CA ILE A 113 1.94 -1.03 12.15
C ILE A 113 2.65 -2.35 11.81
N LEU A 114 3.56 -2.34 10.82
CA LEU A 114 4.32 -3.53 10.45
C LEU A 114 5.21 -4.07 11.58
N HIS A 115 5.63 -3.25 12.54
CA HIS A 115 6.42 -3.73 13.68
C HIS A 115 5.62 -4.61 14.66
N VAL A 116 4.29 -4.63 14.56
CA VAL A 116 3.45 -5.59 15.28
C VAL A 116 3.64 -7.01 14.74
N TYR A 117 3.92 -7.13 13.44
CA TYR A 117 4.03 -8.41 12.73
C TYR A 117 5.48 -8.81 12.50
N TYR A 118 6.34 -7.85 12.18
CA TYR A 118 7.73 -8.07 11.79
C TYR A 118 8.72 -7.46 12.77
N SER A 119 9.86 -8.10 12.94
CA SER A 119 11.04 -7.47 13.51
C SER A 119 11.69 -6.51 12.50
N PRO A 120 12.28 -5.38 12.97
CA PRO A 120 13.10 -4.51 12.13
C PRO A 120 14.25 -5.27 11.45
N GLU A 121 14.80 -6.26 12.13
CA GLU A 121 15.91 -7.09 11.65
C GLU A 121 15.50 -7.91 10.43
N LEU A 122 14.32 -8.56 10.46
CA LEU A 122 13.81 -9.31 9.32
C LEU A 122 13.51 -8.40 8.12
N LEU A 123 12.87 -7.26 8.35
CA LEU A 123 12.58 -6.27 7.29
C LEU A 123 13.84 -5.67 6.67
N ALA A 124 14.93 -5.57 7.43
CA ALA A 124 16.20 -5.03 6.91
C ALA A 124 16.94 -6.01 5.99
N THR A 125 16.51 -7.27 5.88
CA THR A 125 17.21 -8.27 5.06
C THR A 125 17.05 -8.00 3.56
N PRO A 126 18.10 -8.30 2.74
CA PRO A 126 17.98 -8.24 1.28
C PRO A 126 16.89 -9.17 0.74
N GLU A 127 16.68 -10.32 1.40
CA GLU A 127 15.64 -11.28 1.05
C GLU A 127 14.25 -10.68 1.22
N ALA A 128 13.91 -10.10 2.38
CA ALA A 128 12.61 -9.47 2.61
C ALA A 128 12.34 -8.30 1.65
N ARG A 129 13.41 -7.62 1.18
CA ARG A 129 13.31 -6.58 0.17
C ARG A 129 12.95 -7.13 -1.21
N ALA A 130 13.55 -8.26 -1.60
CA ALA A 130 13.41 -8.85 -2.94
C ALA A 130 12.22 -9.81 -3.08
N PHE A 131 11.90 -10.54 -2.01
CA PHE A 131 10.86 -11.56 -1.94
C PHE A 131 9.99 -11.34 -0.71
N PHE A 132 8.75 -11.81 -0.79
CA PHE A 132 7.86 -11.78 0.37
C PHE A 132 8.29 -12.85 1.37
N VAL A 133 8.52 -12.44 2.62
CA VAL A 133 8.75 -13.33 3.75
C VAL A 133 7.62 -13.19 4.77
N GLU A 134 7.18 -14.31 5.34
CA GLU A 134 6.15 -14.31 6.40
C GLU A 134 6.70 -13.64 7.68
N PRO A 135 5.81 -13.03 8.50
CA PRO A 135 6.19 -12.31 9.72
C PRO A 135 6.73 -13.24 10.82
N ASP A 136 7.66 -12.72 11.61
CA ASP A 136 8.34 -13.43 12.70
C ASP A 136 7.79 -13.12 14.11
N ARG A 137 6.91 -12.11 14.27
CA ARG A 137 6.30 -11.77 15.58
C ARG A 137 4.85 -12.21 15.70
N LYS A 138 4.03 -11.90 14.69
CA LYS A 138 2.60 -12.23 14.66
C LYS A 138 2.18 -12.50 13.22
N PRO A 139 1.34 -13.52 12.95
CA PRO A 139 0.81 -13.74 11.60
C PRO A 139 0.04 -12.52 11.09
N LEU A 140 0.17 -12.24 9.79
CA LEU A 140 -0.69 -11.28 9.10
C LEU A 140 -2.11 -11.85 8.99
N PRO A 141 -3.14 -10.99 8.86
CA PRO A 141 -4.49 -11.46 8.58
C PRO A 141 -4.56 -12.29 7.29
N GLU A 142 -5.41 -13.30 7.28
CA GLU A 142 -5.62 -14.14 6.11
C GLU A 142 -6.36 -13.36 5.01
N VAL A 143 -5.96 -13.62 3.77
CA VAL A 143 -6.71 -13.21 2.59
C VAL A 143 -7.69 -14.33 2.29
N MET A 144 -8.96 -14.14 2.63
CA MET A 144 -10.00 -15.09 2.26
C MET A 144 -10.20 -15.04 0.75
N VAL A 145 -9.54 -15.94 0.02
CA VAL A 145 -9.84 -16.19 -1.38
C VAL A 145 -11.17 -16.95 -1.37
N GLY A 146 -12.23 -16.34 -1.90
CA GLY A 146 -13.50 -17.03 -2.06
C GLY A 146 -13.24 -18.33 -2.82
N VAL A 147 -13.30 -19.47 -2.11
CA VAL A 147 -13.29 -20.77 -2.74
C VAL A 147 -14.59 -20.81 -3.52
N GLY A 148 -14.49 -20.61 -4.84
CA GLY A 148 -15.61 -20.85 -5.73
C GLY A 148 -16.08 -22.27 -5.47
N GLU A 149 -17.28 -22.40 -4.91
CA GLU A 149 -17.98 -23.67 -4.82
C GLU A 149 -18.06 -24.26 -6.24
N LEU A 150 -17.49 -25.45 -6.41
CA LEU A 150 -17.80 -26.36 -7.52
C LEU A 150 -18.98 -27.24 -7.11
#